data_AF-A0A914NHM8-F1
#
_entry.id   AF-A0A914NHM8-F1
#
_cell.length_a   1.000
_cell.length_b   1.000
_cell.length_c   1.000
_cell.angle_alpha   90.00
_cell.angle_beta   90.00
_cell.angle_gamma   90.00
#
_symmetry.space_group_name_H-M   'P 1'
#
loop_
_entity.id
_entity.type
_entity.pdbx_description
1 polymer ?
#
loop_
_entity_poly.entity_id
_entity_poly.type
_entity_poly.pdbx_seq_one_letter_code
_entity_poly.pdbx_strand_id
1 'polypeptide(L)'
;MSNAKNESFRYVRKMAKTIENDEKRFVFLRSQVNSVEDCMKDGPKKCQTIKSLVIWALKEFIPIENYKSDPRMLDFWYLMVN
;
A
#
# COMPACT_ATOMS: atom_id res chain seq x y z
N MET A 1 34.01 21.08 -1.12
CA MET A 1 33.02 20.16 -0.50
C MET A 1 33.24 18.78 -1.09
N SER A 2 33.54 17.76 -0.26
CA SER A 2 33.97 16.44 -0.74
C SER A 2 32.87 15.70 -1.52
N ASN A 3 33.27 15.01 -2.58
CA ASN A 3 32.41 14.26 -3.51
C ASN A 3 31.49 13.24 -2.78
N ALA A 4 31.98 12.65 -1.67
CA ALA A 4 31.25 11.71 -0.82
C ALA A 4 30.01 12.33 -0.15
N LYS A 5 30.07 13.60 0.30
CA LYS A 5 28.90 14.26 0.89
C LYS A 5 27.79 14.43 -0.15
N ASN A 6 28.15 14.73 -1.40
CA ASN A 6 27.21 14.94 -2.50
C ASN A 6 26.46 13.64 -2.87
N GLU A 7 27.14 12.50 -2.83
CA GLU A 7 26.54 11.17 -3.06
C GLU A 7 25.60 10.73 -1.92
N SER A 8 25.98 10.95 -0.65
CA SER A 8 25.09 10.67 0.48
C SER A 8 23.79 11.49 0.42
N PHE A 9 23.88 12.78 0.07
CA PHE A 9 22.67 13.62 -0.11
C PHE A 9 21.79 13.16 -1.27
N ARG A 10 22.39 12.74 -2.40
CA ARG A 10 21.64 12.17 -3.54
C ARG A 10 20.92 10.89 -3.15
N TYR A 11 21.58 10.01 -2.40
CA TYR A 11 21.00 8.76 -1.92
C TYR A 11 19.79 9.00 -1.00
N VAL A 12 19.93 9.86 0.01
CA VAL A 12 18.82 10.22 0.92
C VAL A 12 17.65 10.82 0.16
N ARG A 13 17.91 11.71 -0.81
CA ARG A 13 16.85 12.29 -1.65
C ARG A 13 16.14 11.25 -2.51
N LYS A 14 16.86 10.25 -3.02
CA LYS A 14 16.26 9.14 -3.79
C LYS A 14 15.36 8.30 -2.89
N MET A 15 15.82 7.93 -1.69
CA MET A 15 15.01 7.18 -0.73
C MET A 15 13.74 7.95 -0.34
N ALA A 16 13.86 9.25 -0.05
CA ALA A 16 12.72 10.10 0.29
C ALA A 16 11.65 10.10 -0.83
N LYS A 17 12.08 10.19 -2.10
CA LYS A 17 11.18 10.09 -3.25
C LYS A 17 10.53 8.70 -3.37
N THR A 18 11.28 7.64 -3.11
CA THR A 18 10.73 6.27 -3.13
C THR A 18 9.65 6.11 -2.07
N ILE A 19 9.92 6.55 -0.83
CA ILE A 19 8.95 6.52 0.27
C ILE A 19 7.71 7.33 -0.07
N GLU A 20 7.87 8.55 -0.62
CA GLU A 20 6.75 9.39 -1.04
C GLU A 20 5.89 8.73 -2.12
N ASN A 21 6.53 8.08 -3.10
CA ASN A 21 5.83 7.38 -4.17
C ASN A 21 5.08 6.15 -3.65
N ASP A 22 5.71 5.37 -2.77
CA ASP A 22 5.09 4.19 -2.16
C ASP A 22 3.87 4.59 -1.32
N GLU A 23 3.98 5.68 -0.56
CA GLU A 23 2.88 6.24 0.24
C GLU A 23 1.70 6.68 -0.63
N LYS A 24 1.97 7.42 -1.72
CA LYS A 24 0.92 7.82 -2.68
C LYS A 24 0.24 6.60 -3.30
N ARG A 25 1.01 5.57 -3.64
CA ARG A 25 0.47 4.32 -4.18
C ARG A 25 -0.38 3.59 -3.15
N PHE A 26 0.06 3.54 -1.89
CA PHE A 26 -0.69 2.92 -0.79
C PHE A 26 -2.06 3.58 -0.60
N VAL A 27 -2.09 4.90 -0.49
CA VAL A 27 -3.33 5.68 -0.34
C VAL A 27 -4.27 5.45 -1.52
N PHE A 28 -3.74 5.48 -2.75
CA PHE A 28 -4.54 5.24 -3.95
C PHE A 28 -5.18 3.85 -3.94
N LEU A 29 -4.39 2.80 -3.67
CA LEU A 29 -4.88 1.42 -3.67
C LEU A 29 -5.94 1.17 -2.61
N ARG A 30 -5.72 1.69 -1.39
CA ARG A 30 -6.71 1.63 -0.33
C ARG A 30 -8.03 2.30 -0.74
N SER A 31 -7.95 3.48 -1.36
CA SER A 31 -9.14 4.18 -1.86
C SER A 31 -9.90 3.36 -2.90
N GLN A 32 -9.20 2.69 -3.82
CA GLN A 32 -9.82 1.83 -4.83
C GLN A 32 -10.57 0.65 -4.20
N VAL A 33 -9.96 -0.03 -3.22
CA VAL A 33 -10.60 -1.14 -2.50
C VAL A 33 -11.89 -0.69 -1.83
N ASN A 34 -11.83 0.42 -1.08
CA ASN A 34 -13.00 0.97 -0.40
C ASN A 34 -14.10 1.38 -1.38
N SER A 35 -13.75 2.06 -2.49
CA SER A 35 -14.74 2.46 -3.49
C SER A 35 -15.44 1.26 -4.13
N VAL A 36 -14.74 0.15 -4.38
CA VAL A 36 -15.36 -1.09 -4.88
C VAL A 36 -16.29 -1.70 -3.83
N GLU A 37 -15.89 -1.67 -2.56
CA GLU A 37 -16.69 -2.19 -1.43
C GLU A 37 -18.02 -1.45 -1.29
N ASP A 38 -17.97 -0.11 -1.36
CA ASP A 38 -19.13 0.78 -1.30
C ASP A 38 -20.07 0.63 -2.50
N CYS A 39 -19.54 0.35 -3.69
CA CYS A 39 -20.33 0.28 -4.93
C CYS A 39 -20.99 -1.08 -5.17
N MET A 40 -20.57 -2.12 -4.47
CA MET A 40 -21.09 -3.48 -4.65
C MET A 40 -22.21 -3.79 -3.67
N LYS A 41 -23.30 -4.38 -4.17
CA LYS A 41 -24.33 -4.96 -3.31
C LYS A 41 -23.77 -6.13 -2.51
N ASP A 42 -24.18 -6.24 -1.26
CA ASP A 42 -23.76 -7.33 -0.39
C ASP A 42 -24.14 -8.70 -0.97
N GLY A 43 -23.21 -9.65 -0.79
CA GLY A 43 -23.37 -11.01 -1.27
C GLY A 43 -22.03 -11.68 -1.62
N PRO A 44 -22.05 -12.96 -2.00
CA PRO A 44 -20.83 -13.76 -2.20
C PRO A 44 -19.87 -13.15 -3.23
N LYS A 45 -20.42 -12.49 -4.25
CA LYS A 45 -19.64 -11.81 -5.29
C LYS A 45 -18.88 -10.59 -4.75
N LYS A 46 -19.47 -9.81 -3.83
CA LYS A 46 -18.78 -8.69 -3.17
C LYS A 46 -17.62 -9.23 -2.35
N CYS A 47 -17.87 -10.21 -1.47
CA CYS A 47 -16.83 -10.82 -0.65
C CYS A 47 -15.66 -11.36 -1.50
N GLN A 48 -15.95 -12.08 -2.59
CA GLN A 48 -14.91 -12.61 -3.47
C GLN A 48 -14.10 -11.51 -4.17
N THR A 49 -14.76 -10.46 -4.66
CA THR A 49 -14.09 -9.33 -5.32
C THR A 49 -13.20 -8.56 -4.35
N ILE A 50 -13.72 -8.20 -3.17
CA ILE A 50 -12.96 -7.48 -2.14
C ILE A 50 -11.77 -8.31 -1.68
N LYS A 51 -11.97 -9.60 -1.40
CA LYS A 51 -10.88 -10.51 -1.05
C LYS A 51 -9.77 -10.54 -2.10
N SER A 52 -10.13 -10.56 -3.38
CA SER A 52 -9.16 -10.57 -4.49
C SER A 52 -8.37 -9.26 -4.57
N LEU A 53 -9.04 -8.12 -4.44
CA LEU A 53 -8.41 -6.79 -4.46
C LEU A 53 -7.49 -6.58 -3.25
N VAL A 54 -7.93 -7.03 -2.07
CA VAL A 54 -7.13 -6.99 -0.85
C VAL A 54 -5.87 -7.86 -0.99
N ILE A 55 -6.00 -9.11 -1.47
CA ILE A 55 -4.84 -9.98 -1.70
C ILE A 55 -3.85 -9.33 -2.66
N TRP A 56 -4.33 -8.68 -3.71
CA TRP A 56 -3.48 -7.96 -4.65
C TRP A 56 -2.77 -6.78 -3.98
N ALA A 57 -3.48 -5.93 -3.22
CA ALA A 57 -2.87 -4.83 -2.49
C ALA A 57 -1.82 -5.33 -1.46
N LEU A 58 -2.12 -6.38 -0.71
CA LEU A 58 -1.17 -6.98 0.24
C LEU A 58 0.10 -7.48 -0.47
N LYS A 59 -0.02 -8.12 -1.64
CA LYS A 59 1.14 -8.58 -2.42
C LYS A 59 2.03 -7.43 -2.91
N GLU A 60 1.48 -6.24 -3.16
CA GLU A 60 2.28 -5.09 -3.56
C GLU A 60 3.12 -4.51 -2.41
N PHE A 61 2.62 -4.54 -1.17
CA PHE A 61 3.25 -3.85 -0.04
C PHE A 61 3.99 -4.76 0.94
N ILE A 62 3.63 -6.05 1.07
CA ILE A 62 4.35 -7.02 1.92
C ILE A 62 5.88 -7.06 1.66
N PRO A 63 6.37 -6.97 0.40
CA PRO A 63 7.81 -6.99 0.14
C PRO A 63 8.56 -5.73 0.63
N ILE A 64 7.85 -4.65 0.94
CA ILE A 64 8.44 -3.37 1.33
C ILE A 64 8.57 -3.34 2.86
N GLU A 65 9.80 -3.25 3.37
CA GLU A 65 10.10 -3.38 4.81
C GLU A 65 9.25 -2.45 5.69
N ASN A 66 9.09 -1.19 5.27
CA ASN A 66 8.32 -0.20 6.01
C ASN A 66 6.84 -0.57 6.20
N TYR A 67 6.29 -1.40 5.31
CA TYR A 67 4.88 -1.81 5.35
C TYR A 67 4.66 -3.12 6.12
N LYS A 68 5.71 -3.90 6.44
CA LYS A 68 5.55 -5.15 7.20
C LYS A 68 4.95 -4.94 8.59
N SER A 69 5.27 -3.81 9.22
CA SER A 69 4.78 -3.43 10.55
C SER A 69 3.90 -2.19 10.51
N ASP A 70 3.45 -1.78 9.32
CA ASP A 70 2.57 -0.62 9.18
C ASP A 70 1.16 -1.00 9.65
N PRO A 71 0.59 -0.32 10.66
CA PRO A 71 -0.72 -0.65 11.20
C PRO A 71 -1.85 -0.51 10.17
N ARG A 72 -1.66 0.31 9.13
CA ARG A 72 -2.65 0.49 8.06
C ARG A 72 -2.82 -0.78 7.22
N MET A 73 -1.85 -1.69 7.25
CA MET A 73 -2.02 -3.01 6.63
C MET A 73 -3.12 -3.83 7.32
N LEU A 74 -3.44 -3.56 8.60
CA LEU A 74 -4.54 -4.21 9.32
C LEU A 74 -5.91 -3.89 8.72
N ASP A 75 -6.07 -2.73 8.09
CA ASP A 75 -7.32 -2.34 7.42
C ASP A 75 -7.66 -3.33 6.29
N PHE A 76 -6.64 -3.81 5.57
CA PHE A 76 -6.81 -4.85 4.55
C PHE A 76 -7.18 -6.21 5.17
N TRP A 77 -6.56 -6.58 6.29
CA TRP A 77 -6.91 -7.83 6.97
C TRP A 77 -8.35 -7.84 7.49
N TYR A 78 -8.85 -6.69 7.96
CA TYR A 78 -10.25 -6.55 8.36
C TYR A 78 -11.21 -6.85 7.20
N LEU A 79 -10.91 -6.33 6.01
CA LEU A 79 -11.69 -6.56 4.79
C LEU A 79 -11.63 -8.02 4.27
N MET A 80 -10.73 -8.85 4.79
CA MET A 80 -10.65 -10.28 4.45
C MET A 80 -11.50 -11.18 5.35
N VAL A 81 -11.88 -10.68 6.53
CA VAL A 81 -12.63 -11.43 7.56
C VAL A 81 -14.13 -11.17 7.47
N ASN A 82 -14.54 -10.04 6.89
CA ASN A 82 -15.94 -9.70 6.56
C ASN A 82 -16.37 -10.24 5.19
#